data_AF-A0A3D1H873-F1
#
_entry.id   AF-A0A3D1H873-F1
#
_cell.length_a   1.000
_cell.length_b   1.000
_cell.length_c   1.000
_cell.angle_alpha   90.00
_cell.angle_beta   90.00
_cell.angle_gamma   90.00
#
_symmetry.space_group_name_H-M   'P 1'
#
loop_
_entity.id
_entity.type
_entity.pdbx_description
1 polymer ?
#
loop_
_entity_poly.entity_id
_entity_poly.type
_entity_poly.pdbx_seq_one_letter_code
_entity_poly.pdbx_strand_id
1 'polypeptide(L)'
;MIKNNYLTKTLLTLFTVAIFGSVNAQYCSSAAGSTADTKCDGVKLVGSSATIDNNTSATGCAAYSDFSSSVAPADLSPGAVYTIDITVGTCGGTYSKTANGWIDFNGDGDWTDAGEMLGTGTSYVTTSGTVVSYNFTAPCNAKSGNTKMRVIVVEGQDTNT
;
A
#
# COMPACT_ATOMS: atom_id res chain seq x y z
N MET A 1 -1.69 -26.60 -74.28
CA MET A 1 -2.73 -25.68 -73.75
C MET A 1 -2.35 -25.30 -72.34
N ILE A 2 -2.10 -24.01 -72.12
CA ILE A 2 -1.57 -23.42 -70.89
C ILE A 2 -2.75 -22.88 -70.08
N LYS A 3 -2.83 -23.19 -68.77
CA LYS A 3 -3.57 -22.38 -67.79
C LYS A 3 -2.83 -22.39 -66.45
N ASN A 4 -2.06 -21.34 -66.20
CA ASN A 4 -1.57 -20.98 -64.88
C ASN A 4 -2.70 -20.28 -64.12
N ASN A 5 -3.03 -20.76 -62.91
CA ASN A 5 -3.92 -20.05 -62.00
C ASN A 5 -3.12 -19.61 -60.78
N TYR A 6 -2.70 -18.34 -60.79
CA TYR A 6 -2.15 -17.66 -59.62
C TYR A 6 -3.31 -17.17 -58.75
N LEU A 7 -3.62 -17.90 -57.68
CA LEU A 7 -4.48 -17.40 -56.61
C LEU A 7 -3.62 -16.56 -55.65
N THR A 8 -3.54 -15.26 -55.91
CA THR A 8 -3.00 -14.27 -54.98
C THR A 8 -3.90 -14.16 -53.77
N LYS A 9 -3.53 -14.85 -52.68
CA LYS A 9 -4.12 -14.67 -51.35
C LYS A 9 -3.55 -13.41 -50.73
N THR A 10 -4.26 -12.29 -50.86
CA THR A 10 -3.93 -11.06 -50.14
C THR A 10 -4.18 -11.29 -48.65
N LEU A 11 -3.11 -11.46 -47.87
CA LEU A 11 -3.17 -11.54 -46.41
C LEU A 11 -3.28 -10.12 -45.86
N LEU A 12 -4.46 -9.74 -45.40
CA LEU A 12 -4.70 -8.44 -44.77
C LEU A 12 -4.25 -8.54 -43.30
N THR A 13 -3.06 -8.05 -43.00
CA THR A 13 -2.55 -7.96 -41.62
C THR A 13 -3.30 -6.86 -40.87
N LEU A 14 -4.11 -7.24 -39.89
CA LEU A 14 -4.72 -6.31 -38.93
C LEU A 14 -3.62 -5.82 -37.97
N PHE A 15 -3.18 -4.58 -38.12
CA PHE A 15 -2.27 -3.95 -37.17
C PHE A 15 -3.12 -3.32 -36.05
N THR A 16 -3.24 -4.01 -34.92
CA THR A 16 -3.89 -3.47 -33.72
C THR A 16 -2.95 -2.44 -33.09
N VAL A 17 -3.29 -1.15 -33.21
CA VAL A 17 -2.65 -0.09 -32.44
C VAL A 17 -3.23 -0.16 -31.02
N ALA A 18 -2.44 -0.67 -30.07
CA ALA A 18 -2.75 -0.55 -28.66
C ALA A 18 -2.54 0.91 -28.25
N ILE A 19 -3.63 1.65 -28.08
CA ILE A 19 -3.60 2.97 -27.48
C ILE A 19 -3.42 2.74 -25.97
N PHE A 20 -2.19 2.81 -25.49
CA PHE A 20 -1.92 2.90 -24.05
C PHE A 20 -2.30 4.31 -23.60
N GLY A 21 -3.58 4.49 -23.26
CA GLY A 21 -3.97 5.62 -22.45
C GLY A 21 -3.27 5.50 -21.11
N SER A 22 -2.46 6.49 -20.75
CA SER A 22 -1.95 6.65 -19.39
C SER A 22 -3.14 6.94 -18.49
N VAL A 23 -3.75 5.88 -17.97
CA VAL A 23 -4.54 5.98 -16.75
C VAL A 23 -3.58 6.50 -15.70
N ASN A 24 -3.83 7.71 -15.19
CA ASN A 24 -3.20 8.11 -13.93
C ASN A 24 -3.80 7.16 -12.90
N ALA A 25 -3.06 6.12 -12.56
CA ALA A 25 -3.48 5.22 -11.53
C ALA A 25 -3.60 6.03 -10.23
N GLN A 26 -4.82 6.07 -9.72
CA GLN A 26 -5.16 6.81 -8.53
C GLN A 26 -5.45 5.79 -7.46
N TYR A 27 -4.71 5.87 -6.35
CA TYR A 27 -4.98 5.06 -5.17
C TYR A 27 -6.46 5.16 -4.81
N CYS A 28 -7.09 4.02 -4.56
CA CYS A 28 -8.47 3.99 -4.09
C CYS A 28 -8.63 4.86 -2.83
N SER A 29 -9.77 5.55 -2.71
CA SER A 29 -10.05 6.37 -1.53
C SER A 29 -10.00 5.52 -0.26
N SER A 30 -9.41 6.06 0.81
CA SER A 30 -9.33 5.42 2.11
C SER A 30 -9.83 6.41 3.16
N ALA A 31 -10.78 5.99 4.00
CA ALA A 31 -11.27 6.77 5.13
C ALA A 31 -11.90 5.87 6.19
N ALA A 32 -11.74 6.21 7.46
CA ALA A 32 -12.46 5.57 8.54
C ALA A 32 -13.97 5.89 8.42
N GLY A 33 -14.82 4.89 8.70
CA GLY A 33 -16.28 5.09 8.74
C GLY A 33 -16.76 5.90 9.95
N SER A 34 -15.91 6.07 10.96
CA SER A 34 -16.18 6.83 12.19
C SER A 34 -14.88 7.40 12.75
N THR A 35 -14.95 8.56 13.40
CA THR A 35 -13.82 9.20 14.12
C THR A 35 -14.01 9.17 15.63
N ALA A 36 -14.84 8.26 16.15
CA ALA A 36 -15.16 8.23 17.57
C ALA A 36 -14.07 7.60 18.43
N ASP A 37 -13.54 6.45 17.99
CA ASP A 37 -12.84 5.54 18.90
C ASP A 37 -11.42 5.23 18.43
N THR A 38 -11.26 4.42 17.39
CA THR A 38 -9.96 3.86 17.00
C THR A 38 -9.13 4.80 16.11
N LYS A 39 -7.80 4.83 16.30
CA LYS A 39 -6.87 5.57 15.43
C LYS A 39 -5.49 4.90 15.27
N CYS A 40 -4.75 5.36 14.28
CA CYS A 40 -3.30 5.14 14.16
C CYS A 40 -2.56 6.23 14.96
N ASP A 41 -1.82 5.82 15.99
CA ASP A 41 -1.05 6.72 16.87
C ASP A 41 0.36 6.96 16.36
N GLY A 42 0.92 6.03 15.61
CA GLY A 42 2.27 6.19 15.07
C GLY A 42 2.64 5.12 14.07
N VAL A 43 3.54 5.48 13.18
CA VAL A 43 4.14 4.58 12.19
C VAL A 43 5.63 4.79 12.21
N LYS A 44 6.37 3.70 12.42
CA LYS A 44 7.82 3.69 12.34
C LYS A 44 8.28 2.60 11.36
N LEU A 45 9.07 3.00 10.38
CA LEU A 45 9.71 2.10 9.42
C LEU A 45 11.19 2.50 9.32
N VAL A 46 12.05 1.65 9.86
CA VAL A 46 13.50 1.86 9.84
C VAL A 46 14.04 1.34 8.52
N GLY A 47 14.43 2.25 7.63
CA GLY A 47 15.15 1.92 6.39
C GLY A 47 16.65 1.71 6.62
N SER A 48 17.40 1.60 5.53
CA SER A 48 18.85 1.40 5.57
C SER A 48 19.61 2.61 6.13
N SER A 49 19.17 3.83 5.80
CA SER A 49 19.78 5.10 6.25
C SER A 49 18.76 6.20 6.57
N ALA A 50 17.52 6.06 6.11
CA ALA A 50 16.40 6.95 6.34
C ALA A 50 15.26 6.20 7.04
N THR A 51 14.65 6.83 8.03
CA THR A 51 13.58 6.24 8.84
C THR A 51 12.34 7.12 8.75
N ILE A 52 11.19 6.48 8.49
CA ILE A 52 9.90 7.07 8.82
C ILE A 52 9.72 6.88 10.31
N ASP A 53 9.55 7.97 11.06
CA ASP A 53 9.15 7.95 12.47
C ASP A 53 8.10 9.05 12.65
N ASN A 54 6.85 8.69 12.37
CA ASN A 54 5.72 9.62 12.39
C ASN A 54 4.78 9.29 13.55
N ASN A 55 4.84 10.09 14.61
CA ASN A 55 3.97 9.96 15.76
C ASN A 55 2.81 10.97 15.65
N THR A 56 1.60 10.46 15.48
CA THR A 56 0.35 11.21 15.30
C THR A 56 -0.48 11.29 16.59
N SER A 57 0.05 10.79 17.71
CA SER A 57 -0.69 10.69 18.98
C SER A 57 -1.26 12.01 19.50
N ALA A 58 -0.67 13.15 19.11
CA ALA A 58 -1.09 14.49 19.54
C ALA A 58 -2.39 15.01 18.92
N THR A 59 -2.86 14.45 17.80
CA THR A 59 -4.09 14.87 17.12
C THR A 59 -5.20 13.86 17.37
N GLY A 60 -6.43 14.32 17.57
CA GLY A 60 -7.61 13.46 17.75
C GLY A 60 -7.86 12.54 16.56
N CYS A 61 -8.95 11.78 16.63
CA CYS A 61 -9.28 10.79 15.60
C CYS A 61 -9.64 11.51 14.30
N ALA A 62 -9.02 11.07 13.21
CA ALA A 62 -9.24 11.58 11.88
C ALA A 62 -9.69 10.45 10.97
N ALA A 63 -10.56 10.76 10.01
CA ALA A 63 -11.00 9.76 9.03
C ALA A 63 -9.86 9.36 8.08
N TYR A 64 -8.97 10.30 7.76
CA TYR A 64 -7.81 10.09 6.91
C TYR A 64 -6.71 11.08 7.29
N SER A 65 -5.46 10.71 7.07
CA SER A 65 -4.31 11.60 7.22
C SER A 65 -3.27 11.26 6.16
N ASP A 66 -2.70 12.30 5.55
CA ASP A 66 -1.66 12.17 4.53
C ASP A 66 -0.42 12.93 5.00
N PHE A 67 0.69 12.20 5.08
CA PHE A 67 1.98 12.72 5.53
C PHE A 67 3.02 12.75 4.40
N SER A 68 2.62 12.45 3.17
CA SER A 68 3.56 12.22 2.08
C SER A 68 4.29 13.46 1.58
N SER A 69 3.86 14.66 1.99
CA SER A 69 4.55 15.92 1.75
C SER A 69 5.35 16.44 2.96
N SER A 70 5.14 15.87 4.16
CA SER A 70 5.70 16.37 5.42
C SER A 70 6.66 15.39 6.10
N VAL A 71 6.59 14.10 5.76
CA VAL A 71 7.46 13.04 6.29
C VAL A 71 8.35 12.52 5.17
N ALA A 72 9.66 12.49 5.41
CA ALA A 72 10.62 11.90 4.47
C ALA A 72 10.43 10.38 4.36
N PRO A 73 10.57 9.79 3.16
CA PRO A 73 10.44 8.34 2.98
C PRO A 73 11.59 7.58 3.64
N ALA A 74 11.32 6.34 4.03
CA ALA A 74 12.36 5.38 4.40
C ALA A 74 13.00 4.81 3.12
N ASP A 75 14.28 4.45 3.19
CA ASP A 75 15.01 3.85 2.08
C ASP A 75 15.05 2.33 2.19
N LEU A 76 14.41 1.66 1.23
CA LEU A 76 14.31 0.21 1.17
C LEU A 76 15.12 -0.32 -0.01
N SER A 77 15.93 -1.33 0.23
CA SER A 77 16.72 -2.03 -0.78
C SER A 77 15.99 -3.30 -1.25
N PRO A 78 15.90 -3.57 -2.56
CA PRO A 78 15.26 -4.78 -3.07
C PRO A 78 15.87 -6.05 -2.45
N GLY A 79 15.01 -6.96 -1.99
CA GLY A 79 15.40 -8.23 -1.36
C GLY A 79 15.85 -8.12 0.10
N ALA A 80 15.94 -6.92 0.68
CA ALA A 80 16.27 -6.75 2.09
C ALA A 80 15.04 -6.89 3.00
N VAL A 81 15.29 -7.27 4.26
CA VAL A 81 14.26 -7.45 5.30
C VAL A 81 14.15 -6.19 6.14
N TYR A 82 12.92 -5.77 6.38
CA TYR A 82 12.59 -4.59 7.16
C TYR A 82 11.47 -4.89 8.15
N THR A 83 11.31 -4.00 9.14
CA THR A 83 10.23 -4.06 10.13
C THR A 83 9.48 -2.74 10.11
N ILE A 84 8.15 -2.82 10.05
CA ILE A 84 7.25 -1.70 10.31
C ILE A 84 6.62 -1.90 11.70
N ASP A 85 6.61 -0.83 12.49
CA ASP A 85 5.95 -0.74 13.79
C ASP A 85 4.78 0.24 13.69
N ILE A 86 3.57 -0.25 13.96
CA ILE A 86 2.33 0.53 13.95
C ILE A 86 1.83 0.65 15.38
N THR A 87 1.80 1.86 15.93
CA THR A 87 1.23 2.13 17.25
C THR A 87 -0.27 2.38 17.11
N VAL A 88 -1.10 1.59 17.78
CA VAL A 88 -2.55 1.76 17.77
C VAL A 88 -3.03 2.63 18.92
N GLY A 89 -4.06 3.44 18.69
CA GLY A 89 -4.59 4.39 19.65
C GLY A 89 -6.10 4.34 19.82
N THR A 90 -6.60 5.09 20.80
CA THR A 90 -8.02 5.43 20.94
C THR A 90 -8.23 6.91 21.26
N CYS A 91 -9.35 7.48 20.83
CA CYS A 91 -9.88 8.78 21.24
C CYS A 91 -11.05 8.67 22.21
N GLY A 92 -11.64 7.48 22.35
CA GLY A 92 -12.89 7.25 23.05
C GLY A 92 -12.93 5.87 23.67
N GLY A 93 -13.87 5.05 23.22
CA GLY A 93 -14.04 3.66 23.65
C GLY A 93 -12.81 2.79 23.35
N THR A 94 -12.67 1.73 24.14
CA THR A 94 -11.59 0.74 23.96
C THR A 94 -12.18 -0.53 23.36
N TYR A 95 -11.96 -0.71 22.06
CA TYR A 95 -12.39 -1.89 21.31
C TYR A 95 -11.21 -2.68 20.77
N SER A 96 -11.45 -3.89 20.27
CA SER A 96 -10.45 -4.64 19.52
C SER A 96 -10.11 -3.92 18.23
N LYS A 97 -8.82 -3.83 17.92
CA LYS A 97 -8.29 -3.14 16.76
C LYS A 97 -7.41 -4.08 15.97
N THR A 98 -7.42 -3.88 14.67
CA THR A 98 -6.52 -4.54 13.72
C THR A 98 -5.73 -3.46 13.00
N ALA A 99 -4.43 -3.70 12.79
CA ALA A 99 -3.55 -2.77 12.10
C ALA A 99 -2.80 -3.50 11.00
N ASN A 100 -2.57 -2.84 9.87
CA ASN A 100 -1.71 -3.34 8.81
C ASN A 100 -1.11 -2.21 7.98
N GLY A 101 -0.03 -2.53 7.27
CA GLY A 101 0.65 -1.64 6.34
C GLY A 101 0.66 -2.23 4.92
N TRP A 102 0.70 -1.33 3.93
CA TRP A 102 0.93 -1.64 2.53
C TRP A 102 1.99 -0.71 1.96
N ILE A 103 2.80 -1.20 1.03
CA ILE A 103 3.74 -0.39 0.24
C ILE A 103 3.50 -0.71 -1.23
N ASP A 104 3.25 0.34 -2.02
CA ASP A 104 3.17 0.27 -3.48
C ASP A 104 4.59 0.07 -4.03
N PHE A 105 5.03 -1.19 -4.17
CA PHE A 105 6.42 -1.48 -4.54
C PHE A 105 6.68 -1.33 -6.03
N ASN A 106 5.67 -1.53 -6.88
CA ASN A 106 5.80 -1.41 -8.33
C ASN A 106 5.50 0.03 -8.83
N GLY A 107 5.01 0.90 -7.95
CA GLY A 107 4.70 2.30 -8.20
C GLY A 107 3.62 2.46 -9.25
N ASP A 108 2.60 1.61 -9.21
CA ASP A 108 1.49 1.58 -10.17
C ASP A 108 0.19 2.15 -9.63
N GLY A 109 0.16 2.63 -8.39
CA GLY A 109 -0.96 3.40 -7.88
C GLY A 109 -2.13 2.60 -7.32
N ASP A 110 -1.97 1.30 -7.05
CA ASP A 110 -2.94 0.51 -6.29
C ASP A 110 -2.36 -0.22 -5.06
N TRP A 111 -3.10 -1.21 -4.52
CA TRP A 111 -2.76 -1.95 -3.30
C TRP A 111 -3.06 -3.45 -3.43
N THR A 112 -3.31 -3.90 -4.65
CA THR A 112 -3.87 -5.22 -4.96
C THR A 112 -2.81 -6.22 -5.37
N ASP A 113 -1.56 -5.78 -5.51
CA ASP A 113 -0.47 -6.64 -5.93
C ASP A 113 0.07 -7.53 -4.82
N ALA A 114 0.55 -8.69 -5.27
CA ALA A 114 1.21 -9.64 -4.38
C ALA A 114 2.48 -9.03 -3.78
N GLY A 115 2.56 -9.04 -2.45
CA GLY A 115 3.71 -8.54 -1.69
C GLY A 115 3.60 -7.08 -1.25
N GLU A 116 2.52 -6.37 -1.59
CA GLU A 116 2.31 -5.00 -1.11
C GLU A 116 1.79 -4.96 0.31
N MET A 117 0.94 -5.92 0.69
CA MET A 117 0.47 -6.09 2.06
C MET A 117 1.59 -6.65 2.95
N LEU A 118 1.97 -5.90 3.98
CA LEU A 118 3.15 -6.22 4.81
C LEU A 118 2.88 -7.27 5.90
N GLY A 119 1.69 -7.22 6.50
CA GLY A 119 1.23 -8.15 7.52
C GLY A 119 0.14 -9.10 7.05
N THR A 120 -0.37 -9.92 7.96
CA THR A 120 -1.53 -10.80 7.69
C THR A 120 -2.87 -10.07 7.78
N GLY A 121 -2.88 -8.83 8.26
CA GLY A 121 -4.12 -8.07 8.51
C GLY A 121 -4.99 -8.65 9.63
N THR A 122 -4.43 -9.48 10.52
CA THR A 122 -5.18 -10.22 11.56
C THR A 122 -4.68 -9.94 13.00
N SER A 123 -4.11 -8.76 13.24
CA SER A 123 -3.73 -8.36 14.60
C SER A 123 -4.97 -8.09 15.45
N TYR A 124 -5.01 -8.59 16.68
CA TYR A 124 -6.11 -8.34 17.62
C TYR A 124 -5.58 -7.70 18.90
N VAL A 125 -5.63 -6.37 18.95
CA VAL A 125 -5.12 -5.58 20.08
C VAL A 125 -6.21 -4.70 20.67
N THR A 126 -6.34 -4.71 21.99
CA THR A 126 -7.35 -3.90 22.71
C THR A 126 -6.72 -2.66 23.35
N THR A 127 -5.52 -2.80 23.90
CA THR A 127 -4.82 -1.76 24.65
C THR A 127 -4.28 -0.63 23.75
N SER A 128 -4.62 0.62 24.09
CA SER A 128 -4.05 1.82 23.43
C SER A 128 -2.55 1.93 23.68
N GLY A 129 -1.80 2.42 22.70
CA GLY A 129 -0.34 2.52 22.74
C GLY A 129 0.38 1.19 22.44
N THR A 130 -0.35 0.12 22.14
CA THR A 130 0.27 -1.15 21.73
C THR A 130 0.92 -1.00 20.35
N VAL A 131 2.11 -1.54 20.20
CA VAL A 131 2.81 -1.61 18.91
C VAL A 131 2.50 -2.95 18.24
N VAL A 132 2.03 -2.88 17.00
CA VAL A 132 1.85 -4.01 16.10
C VAL A 132 3.00 -3.99 15.09
N SER A 133 3.82 -5.03 15.10
CA SER A 133 5.03 -5.11 14.27
C SER A 133 4.90 -6.15 13.16
N TYR A 134 5.32 -5.78 11.95
CA TYR A 134 5.40 -6.71 10.82
C TYR A 134 6.80 -6.72 10.22
N ASN A 135 7.35 -7.92 10.07
CA ASN A 135 8.56 -8.15 9.30
C ASN A 135 8.18 -8.47 7.86
N PHE A 136 8.82 -7.81 6.90
CA PHE A 136 8.58 -8.03 5.48
C PHE A 136 9.89 -7.98 4.70
N THR A 137 9.87 -8.54 3.49
CA THR A 137 10.97 -8.44 2.54
C THR A 137 10.55 -7.54 1.40
N ALA A 138 11.33 -6.50 1.09
CA ALA A 138 11.06 -5.67 -0.07
C ALA A 138 11.21 -6.53 -1.36
N PRO A 139 10.26 -6.53 -2.30
CA PRO A 139 10.36 -7.30 -3.53
C PRO A 139 11.63 -7.00 -4.32
N CYS A 140 12.27 -8.01 -4.91
CA CYS A 140 13.49 -7.84 -5.70
C CYS A 140 13.29 -6.97 -6.95
N ASN A 141 12.05 -6.84 -7.42
CA ASN A 141 11.63 -6.03 -8.55
C ASN A 141 11.00 -4.69 -8.13
N ALA A 142 11.17 -4.26 -6.86
CA ALA A 142 10.68 -2.97 -6.40
C ALA A 142 11.24 -1.84 -7.27
N LYS A 143 10.36 -0.91 -7.66
CA LYS A 143 10.68 0.23 -8.52
C LYS A 143 11.54 1.23 -7.76
N SER A 144 12.56 1.76 -8.44
CA SER A 144 13.37 2.84 -7.88
C SER A 144 12.60 4.15 -7.79
N GLY A 145 12.84 4.91 -6.73
CA GLY A 145 12.21 6.20 -6.47
C GLY A 145 11.18 6.11 -5.33
N ASN A 146 10.52 7.23 -5.07
CA ASN A 146 9.54 7.30 -3.99
C ASN A 146 8.19 6.74 -4.46
N THR A 147 7.68 5.76 -3.73
CA THR A 147 6.30 5.28 -3.85
C THR A 147 5.51 5.60 -2.57
N LYS A 148 4.28 5.10 -2.44
CA LYS A 148 3.44 5.37 -1.27
C LYS A 148 3.39 4.17 -0.32
N MET A 149 3.28 4.50 0.96
CA MET A 149 2.90 3.56 2.01
C MET A 149 1.51 3.94 2.53
N ARG A 150 0.69 2.92 2.80
CA ARG A 150 -0.61 3.06 3.45
C ARG A 150 -0.60 2.29 4.76
N VAL A 151 -1.18 2.87 5.80
CA VAL A 151 -1.39 2.19 7.08
C VAL A 151 -2.87 2.32 7.43
N ILE A 152 -3.48 1.19 7.81
CA ILE A 152 -4.87 1.14 8.25
C ILE A 152 -4.89 0.59 9.66
N VAL A 153 -5.61 1.28 10.54
CA VAL A 153 -6.03 0.76 11.84
C VAL A 153 -7.55 0.80 11.87
N VAL A 154 -8.18 -0.36 12.07
CA VAL A 154 -9.63 -0.54 12.05
C VAL A 154 -10.11 -1.12 13.37
N GLU A 155 -11.30 -0.70 13.78
CA GLU A 155 -12.03 -1.33 14.88
C GLU A 155 -12.72 -2.61 14.40
N GLY A 156 -12.57 -3.71 15.11
CA GLY A 156 -13.13 -5.01 14.70
C GLY A 156 -12.16 -5.87 13.88
N GLN A 157 -12.71 -6.82 13.09
CA GLN A 157 -11.92 -7.85 12.40
C GLN A 157 -11.60 -7.49 10.94
N ASP A 158 -10.38 -7.89 10.56
CA ASP A 158 -9.64 -7.80 9.28
C ASP A 158 -9.53 -6.43 8.60
N THR A 159 -8.29 -5.98 8.37
CA THR A 159 -7.99 -4.80 7.54
C THR A 159 -8.02 -5.13 6.03
N ASN A 160 -8.57 -6.28 5.65
CA ASN A 160 -8.52 -6.83 4.29
C ASN A 160 -9.79 -6.55 3.48
N THR A 161 -10.67 -5.68 3.99
CA THR A 161 -11.90 -5.19 3.37
C THR A 161 -11.73 -3.74 2.94
#